data_AF-A0AAD9MVY1-F1
#
_entry.id   AF-A0AAD9MVY1-F1
#
_cell.length_a   1.000
_cell.length_b   1.000
_cell.length_c   1.000
_cell.angle_alpha   90.00
_cell.angle_beta   90.00
_cell.angle_gamma   90.00
#
_symmetry.space_group_name_H-M   'P 1'
#
loop_
_entity.id
_entity.type
_entity.pdbx_description
1 polymer ?
#
loop_
_entity_poly.entity_id
_entity_poly.type
_entity_poly.pdbx_seq_one_letter_code
_entity_poly.pdbx_strand_id
1 'polypeptide(L)'
;MSQFRGNYARVAIYLGFAVLMMLFCIFIDTFRRADLVSPRYGRDISVTETFSNDTFPKIIHQVWLGYDSKDPPDSWRNATNHSIRNNPDFTYRCWSKDDVIDLLTSHYPLVSTDLP
;
A
#
# COMPACT_ATOMS: atom_id res chain seq x y z
N MET A 1 17.15 58.02 8.84
CA MET A 1 17.11 56.79 9.67
C MET A 1 15.95 55.83 9.37
N SER A 2 14.95 56.15 8.53
CA SER A 2 13.83 55.22 8.24
C SER A 2 14.12 54.16 7.16
N GLN A 3 15.04 54.41 6.22
CA GLN A 3 15.38 53.47 5.14
C GLN A 3 16.05 52.17 5.62
N PHE A 4 16.84 52.22 6.69
CA PHE A 4 17.54 51.04 7.22
C PHE A 4 16.58 49.99 7.79
N ARG A 5 15.47 50.39 8.44
CA ARG A 5 14.48 49.47 9.03
C ARG A 5 13.72 48.65 7.98
N GLY A 6 13.49 49.20 6.79
CA GLY A 6 12.80 48.49 5.70
C GLY A 6 13.60 47.34 5.10
N ASN A 7 14.94 47.44 5.13
CA ASN A 7 15.82 46.41 4.56
C ASN A 7 15.89 45.16 5.46
N TYR A 8 15.94 45.33 6.79
CA TYR A 8 15.93 44.19 7.71
C TYR A 8 14.63 43.39 7.65
N ALA A 9 13.49 44.07 7.50
CA ALA A 9 12.19 43.40 7.36
C ALA A 9 12.14 42.52 6.10
N ARG A 10 12.67 43.00 4.97
CA ARG A 10 12.74 42.24 3.71
C ARG A 10 13.68 41.04 3.83
N VAL A 11 14.86 41.23 4.43
CA VAL A 11 15.83 40.14 4.65
C VAL A 11 15.24 39.07 5.57
N ALA A 12 14.52 39.44 6.63
CA ALA A 12 13.85 38.50 7.52
C ALA A 12 12.78 37.67 6.79
N ILE A 13 12.02 38.29 5.89
CA ILE A 13 11.03 37.59 5.06
C ILE A 13 11.70 36.56 4.15
N TYR A 14 12.78 36.94 3.45
CA TYR A 14 13.49 36.00 2.57
C TYR A 14 14.13 34.84 3.34
N LEU A 15 14.71 35.09 4.51
CA LEU A 15 15.23 34.04 5.38
C LEU A 15 14.11 33.11 5.88
N GLY A 16 12.97 33.66 6.27
CA GLY A 16 11.80 32.88 6.67
C GLY A 16 11.30 31.97 5.54
N PHE A 17 11.19 32.48 4.32
CA PHE A 17 10.82 31.69 3.15
C PHE A 17 11.83 30.60 2.81
N ALA A 18 13.13 30.89 2.90
CA ALA A 18 14.18 29.91 2.65
C ALA A 18 14.15 28.74 3.66
N VAL A 19 13.95 29.06 4.95
CA VAL A 19 13.81 28.03 6.00
C VAL A 19 12.54 27.21 5.78
N LEU A 20 11.41 27.86 5.47
CA LEU A 20 10.16 27.17 5.18
C LEU A 20 10.28 26.21 3.99
N MET A 21 10.92 26.65 2.90
CA MET A 21 11.20 25.81 1.73
C MET A 21 12.11 24.64 2.08
N MET A 22 13.15 24.85 2.88
CA MET A 22 14.04 23.77 3.33
C MET A 22 13.27 22.73 4.15
N LEU A 23 12.43 23.17 5.09
CA LEU A 23 11.58 22.26 5.88
C LEU A 23 10.59 21.49 5.00
N PHE A 24 9.99 22.15 4.00
CA PHE A 24 9.11 21.51 3.04
C PHE A 24 9.82 20.45 2.18
N CYS A 25 11.06 20.73 1.75
CA CYS A 25 11.87 19.76 1.02
C CYS A 25 12.22 18.54 1.89
N ILE A 26 12.59 18.74 3.16
CA ILE A 26 12.86 17.65 4.11
C ILE A 26 11.60 16.82 4.34
N PHE A 27 10.44 17.47 4.46
CA PHE A 27 9.15 16.81 4.59
C PHE A 27 8.84 15.92 3.38
N ILE A 28 8.97 16.44 2.15
CA ILE A 28 8.76 15.64 0.93
C ILE A 28 9.74 14.47 0.84
N ASP A 29 11.03 14.68 1.16
CA ASP A 29 12.02 13.61 1.13
C ASP A 29 11.68 12.50 2.16
N THR A 30 11.23 12.89 3.35
CA THR A 30 10.79 11.95 4.39
C THR A 30 9.59 11.13 3.93
N PHE A 31 8.59 11.76 3.32
CA PHE A 31 7.42 11.07 2.77
C PHE A 31 7.77 10.13 1.60
N ARG A 32 8.64 10.57 0.67
CA ARG A 32 9.12 9.70 -0.42
C ARG A 32 9.90 8.50 0.12
N ARG A 33 10.72 8.69 1.15
CA ARG A 33 11.42 7.57 1.81
C ARG A 33 10.45 6.64 2.52
N ALA A 34 9.39 7.16 3.14
CA ALA A 34 8.37 6.34 3.78
C ALA A 34 7.65 5.42 2.77
N ASP A 35 7.34 5.90 1.56
CA ASP A 35 6.76 5.08 0.49
C ASP A 35 7.75 4.06 -0.11
N LEU A 36 9.04 4.38 -0.14
CA LEU A 36 10.09 3.46 -0.62
C LEU A 36 10.47 2.39 0.42
N VAL A 37 10.19 2.65 1.69
CA VAL A 37 10.25 1.65 2.76
C VAL A 37 8.86 1.04 2.93
N SER A 38 8.32 0.47 1.86
CA SER A 38 7.51 -0.73 2.07
C SER A 38 8.47 -1.78 2.62
N PRO A 39 8.31 -2.26 3.87
CA PRO A 39 9.09 -3.39 4.31
C PRO A 39 8.73 -4.51 3.35
N ARG A 40 9.66 -4.85 2.46
CA ARG A 40 9.60 -6.12 1.76
C ARG A 40 9.65 -7.17 2.86
N TYR A 41 8.48 -7.61 3.29
CA TYR A 41 8.27 -8.90 3.93
C TYR A 41 8.52 -9.98 2.87
N GLY A 42 9.70 -9.95 2.25
CA GLY A 42 10.31 -11.10 1.63
C GLY A 42 10.84 -11.95 2.77
N ARG A 43 9.93 -12.64 3.47
CA ARG A 43 10.35 -13.80 4.23
C ARG A 43 10.87 -14.76 3.16
N ASP A 44 12.19 -14.93 3.08
CA ASP A 44 12.77 -16.06 2.36
C ASP A 44 12.29 -17.30 3.09
N ILE A 45 11.10 -17.77 2.72
CA ILE A 45 10.62 -19.06 3.20
C ILE A 45 11.38 -20.07 2.35
N SER A 46 12.55 -20.47 2.83
CA SER A 46 13.14 -21.75 2.45
C SER A 46 12.24 -22.85 3.01
N VAL A 47 11.07 -23.03 2.39
CA VAL A 47 10.23 -24.20 2.60
C VAL A 47 10.95 -25.37 1.98
N THR A 48 11.92 -25.93 2.70
CA THR A 48 12.39 -27.29 2.44
C THR A 48 11.36 -28.26 3.05
N GLU A 49 10.08 -28.05 2.75
CA GLU A 49 9.09 -29.11 2.92
C GLU A 49 9.05 -29.84 1.59
N THR A 50 9.45 -31.11 1.65
CA THR A 50 9.17 -32.09 0.62
C THR A 50 7.65 -32.25 0.58
N PHE A 51 6.96 -31.32 -0.08
CA PHE A 51 5.55 -31.48 -0.38
C PHE A 51 5.43 -32.79 -1.15
N SER A 52 4.61 -33.71 -0.65
CA SER A 52 4.15 -34.83 -1.45
C SER A 52 3.67 -34.29 -2.79
N ASN A 53 3.83 -35.06 -3.85
CA ASN A 53 3.40 -34.72 -5.22
C ASN A 53 1.86 -34.57 -5.36
N ASP A 54 1.16 -34.22 -4.29
CA ASP A 54 -0.22 -33.80 -4.32
C ASP A 54 -0.27 -32.47 -5.06
N THR A 55 -0.83 -32.54 -6.26
CA THR A 55 -0.92 -31.41 -7.18
C THR A 55 -1.73 -30.32 -6.50
N PHE A 56 -1.05 -29.28 -6.01
CA PHE A 56 -1.74 -28.13 -5.44
C PHE A 56 -2.74 -27.57 -6.44
N PRO A 57 -3.97 -27.23 -6.01
CA PRO A 57 -4.91 -26.54 -6.86
C PRO A 57 -4.27 -25.27 -7.43
N LYS A 58 -4.23 -25.16 -8.76
CA LYS A 58 -3.71 -23.99 -9.48
C LYS A 58 -4.70 -22.84 -9.38
N ILE A 59 -4.81 -22.24 -8.19
CA ILE A 59 -5.73 -21.14 -7.90
C ILE A 59 -4.93 -19.96 -7.37
N ILE A 60 -5.08 -18.79 -7.99
CA ILE A 60 -4.53 -17.53 -7.50
C ILE A 60 -5.65 -16.74 -6.84
N HIS A 61 -5.49 -16.49 -5.55
CA HIS A 61 -6.39 -15.67 -4.75
C HIS A 61 -5.85 -14.24 -4.70
N GLN A 62 -6.69 -13.27 -5.07
CA GLN A 62 -6.38 -11.85 -4.96
C GLN A 62 -7.44 -11.19 -4.09
N VAL A 63 -7.01 -10.31 -3.20
CA VAL A 63 -7.90 -9.63 -2.27
C VAL A 63 -7.79 -8.14 -2.50
N TRP A 64 -8.94 -7.49 -2.68
CA TRP A 64 -9.04 -6.03 -2.65
C TRP A 64 -10.11 -5.64 -1.63
N LEU A 65 -9.66 -5.20 -0.46
CA LEU A 65 -10.56 -4.82 0.61
C LEU A 65 -11.16 -3.42 0.43
N GLY A 66 -10.58 -2.61 -0.46
CA GLY A 66 -10.94 -1.21 -0.64
C GLY A 66 -10.72 -0.38 0.63
N TYR A 67 -10.70 0.93 0.47
CA TYR A 67 -11.03 1.87 1.54
C TYR A 67 -12.27 2.60 1.03
N ASP A 68 -13.36 2.59 1.81
CA ASP A 68 -14.66 3.17 1.44
C ASP A 68 -15.31 2.62 0.15
N SER A 69 -15.28 1.30 -0.04
CA SER A 69 -15.96 0.63 -1.18
C SER A 69 -15.52 1.12 -2.57
N LYS A 70 -14.30 1.64 -2.67
CA LYS A 70 -13.73 2.08 -3.95
C LYS A 70 -13.30 0.88 -4.80
N ASP A 71 -13.58 0.99 -6.09
CA ASP A 71 -13.03 0.09 -7.11
C ASP A 71 -11.50 -0.01 -6.99
N PRO A 72 -10.92 -1.19 -7.28
CA PRO A 72 -9.48 -1.32 -7.34
C PRO A 72 -8.90 -0.40 -8.42
N PRO A 73 -7.77 0.28 -8.14
CA PRO A 73 -7.12 1.19 -9.07
C PRO A 73 -6.60 0.43 -10.30
N ASP A 74 -6.42 1.14 -11.41
CA ASP A 74 -5.95 0.55 -12.67
C ASP A 74 -4.60 -0.16 -12.53
N SER A 75 -3.71 0.36 -11.69
CA SER A 75 -2.41 -0.28 -11.40
C SER A 75 -2.57 -1.69 -10.82
N TRP A 76 -3.57 -1.89 -9.95
CA TRP A 76 -3.89 -3.21 -9.39
C TRP A 76 -4.45 -4.13 -10.47
N ARG A 77 -5.40 -3.65 -11.28
CA ARG A 77 -5.99 -4.42 -12.38
C ARG A 77 -4.93 -4.83 -13.42
N ASN A 78 -3.97 -3.93 -13.70
CA ASN A 78 -2.86 -4.21 -14.60
C ASN A 78 -1.95 -5.32 -14.08
N ALA A 79 -1.66 -5.34 -12.78
CA ALA A 79 -0.89 -6.42 -12.16
C ALA A 79 -1.62 -7.76 -12.27
N THR A 80 -2.94 -7.78 -11.99
CA THR A 80 -3.79 -8.96 -12.18
C THR A 80 -3.79 -9.46 -13.61
N ASN A 81 -3.98 -8.57 -14.57
CA ASN A 81 -3.96 -8.91 -16.00
C ASN A 81 -2.60 -9.46 -16.44
N HIS A 82 -1.51 -8.96 -15.87
CA HIS A 82 -0.17 -9.49 -16.11
C HIS A 82 -0.04 -10.93 -15.59
N SER A 83 -0.51 -11.19 -14.36
CA SER A 83 -0.52 -12.55 -13.81
C SER A 83 -1.34 -13.51 -14.64
N ILE A 84 -2.55 -13.13 -15.07
CA ILE A 84 -3.45 -13.94 -15.91
C ILE A 84 -2.76 -14.31 -17.23
N ARG A 85 -2.09 -13.34 -17.86
CA ARG A 85 -1.38 -13.58 -19.11
C ARG A 85 -0.25 -14.60 -18.97
N ASN A 86 0.45 -14.60 -17.83
CA ASN A 86 1.59 -15.47 -17.61
C ASN A 86 1.20 -16.86 -17.09
N ASN A 87 0.00 -17.02 -16.51
CA ASN A 87 -0.46 -18.27 -15.92
C ASN A 87 -1.92 -18.57 -16.35
N PRO A 88 -2.19 -18.75 -17.65
CA PRO A 88 -3.55 -18.86 -18.16
C PRO A 88 -4.27 -20.14 -17.73
N ASP A 89 -3.54 -21.15 -17.24
CA ASP A 89 -4.07 -22.42 -16.74
C ASP A 89 -4.51 -22.35 -15.26
N PHE A 90 -4.31 -21.21 -14.59
CA PHE A 90 -4.72 -21.01 -13.21
C PHE A 90 -6.14 -20.44 -13.13
N THR A 91 -6.87 -20.83 -12.10
CA THR A 91 -8.14 -20.21 -11.73
C THR A 91 -7.87 -18.96 -10.91
N TYR A 92 -8.50 -17.84 -11.26
CA TYR A 92 -8.37 -16.57 -10.53
C TYR A 92 -9.62 -16.32 -9.69
N ARG A 93 -9.42 -16.03 -8.41
CA ARG A 93 -10.50 -15.61 -7.49
C ARG A 93 -10.18 -14.25 -6.89
N CYS A 94 -11.04 -13.28 -7.15
CA CYS A 94 -10.96 -11.97 -6.52
C CYS A 94 -11.92 -11.93 -5.33
N TRP A 95 -11.44 -11.51 -4.17
CA TRP A 95 -12.23 -11.41 -2.94
C TRP A 95 -12.43 -9.94 -2.59
N SER A 96 -13.69 -9.55 -2.44
CA SER A 96 -14.09 -8.27 -1.88
C SER A 96 -14.04 -8.32 -0.34
N LYS A 97 -14.19 -7.16 0.29
CA LYS A 97 -14.35 -7.07 1.74
C LYS A 97 -15.55 -7.89 2.23
N ASP A 98 -16.67 -7.84 1.52
CA ASP A 98 -17.90 -8.54 1.90
C ASP A 98 -17.71 -10.06 1.79
N ASP A 99 -17.05 -10.55 0.74
CA ASP A 99 -16.72 -11.99 0.60
C ASP A 99 -15.87 -12.50 1.77
N VAL A 100 -14.96 -11.66 2.26
CA VAL A 100 -14.11 -11.99 3.41
C VAL A 100 -14.92 -12.00 4.71
N ILE A 101 -15.81 -11.02 4.90
CA ILE A 101 -16.70 -10.98 6.07
C ILE A 101 -17.64 -12.20 6.07
N ASP A 102 -18.22 -12.54 4.92
CA ASP A 102 -19.10 -13.70 4.78
C ASP A 102 -18.35 -15.01 5.06
N LEU A 103 -17.13 -15.16 4.56
CA LEU A 103 -16.29 -16.31 4.84
C LEU A 103 -15.94 -16.41 6.33
N LEU A 104 -15.58 -15.30 6.97
CA LEU A 104 -15.27 -15.27 8.41
C LEU A 104 -16.52 -15.58 9.24
N THR A 105 -17.67 -15.02 8.89
CA THR A 105 -18.91 -15.24 9.63
C THR A 105 -19.41 -16.69 9.48
N SER A 106 -19.27 -17.27 8.29
CA SER A 106 -19.75 -18.63 8.01
C SER A 106 -18.85 -19.73 8.59
N HIS A 107 -17.52 -19.55 8.52
CA HIS A 107 -16.57 -20.60 8.91
C HIS A 107 -15.85 -20.34 10.24
N TYR A 108 -15.83 -19.09 10.70
CA TYR A 108 -15.10 -18.65 11.90
C TYR A 108 -15.93 -17.69 12.77
N PRO A 109 -17.14 -18.08 13.21
CA PRO A 109 -18.10 -17.19 13.88
C PRO A 109 -17.61 -16.60 15.21
N LEU A 110 -16.58 -17.18 15.82
CA LEU A 110 -15.98 -16.67 17.06
C LEU A 110 -15.10 -15.43 16.83
N VAL A 111 -14.68 -15.15 15.59
CA VAL A 111 -13.81 -14.02 15.23
C VAL A 111 -14.62 -12.81 14.74
N SER A 112 -15.88 -13.01 14.31
CA SER A 112 -16.70 -11.96 13.69
C SER A 112 -17.40 -11.02 14.69
N THR A 113 -17.35 -11.31 16.00
CA THR A 113 -18.08 -10.53 17.01
C THR A 113 -17.39 -9.21 17.40
N ASP A 114 -16.13 -9.01 17.00
CA ASP A 114 -15.31 -7.84 17.38
C ASP A 114 -14.84 -6.99 16.19
N LEU A 115 -15.36 -7.20 14.98
CA LEU A 115 -15.02 -6.39 13.80
C LEU A 115 -15.85 -5.08 13.80
N PRO A 116 -15.23 -3.89 13.81
CA PRO A 116 -15.92 -2.59 13.83
C PRO A 116 -16.64 -2.24 12.52
#